data_AF-A0A3S0DE66-F1
#
_entry.id   AF-A0A3S0DE66-F1
#
_cell.length_a   1.000
_cell.length_b   1.000
_cell.length_c   1.000
_cell.angle_alpha   90.00
_cell.angle_beta   90.00
_cell.angle_gamma   90.00
#
_symmetry.space_group_name_H-M   'P 1'
#
loop_
_entity.id
_entity.type
_entity.pdbx_description
1 polymer ?
#
loop_
_entity_poly.entity_id
_entity_poly.type
_entity_poly.pdbx_seq_one_letter_code
_entity_poly.pdbx_strand_id
1 'polypeptide(L)'
;MKFNIYKIVFLVAFSVQVKAQDPVFTQFLLIPETINPGFTGAASAWNAGIIHRRQWPQANRRIDTQYAFANNLVTDNLGIGITVLNQKETFTNYNYF
;
A
#
# COMPACT_ATOMS: atom_id res chain seq x y z
N MET A 1 -33.77 -28.33 -14.23
CA MET A 1 -32.70 -28.52 -13.23
C MET A 1 -32.87 -27.48 -12.12
N LYS A 2 -33.03 -27.90 -10.86
CA LYS A 2 -33.04 -26.97 -9.72
C LYS A 2 -31.59 -26.63 -9.38
N PHE A 3 -31.15 -25.40 -9.70
CA PHE A 3 -29.83 -24.93 -9.30
C PHE A 3 -29.87 -24.58 -7.81
N ASN A 4 -29.12 -25.33 -7.02
CA ASN A 4 -28.99 -25.06 -5.60
C ASN A 4 -28.05 -23.86 -5.40
N ILE A 5 -28.61 -22.73 -4.93
CA ILE A 5 -27.91 -21.45 -4.71
C ILE A 5 -26.58 -21.61 -3.95
N TYR A 6 -26.52 -22.49 -2.94
CA TYR A 6 -25.30 -22.71 -2.17
C TYR A 6 -24.12 -23.22 -3.03
N LYS A 7 -24.38 -23.97 -4.10
CA LYS A 7 -23.34 -24.46 -5.02
C LYS A 7 -22.75 -23.33 -5.86
N ILE A 8 -23.59 -22.37 -6.25
CA ILE A 8 -23.17 -21.19 -7.01
C ILE A 8 -22.33 -20.27 -6.12
N VAL A 9 -22.78 -20.03 -4.88
CA VAL A 9 -22.04 -19.22 -3.91
C VAL A 9 -20.67 -19.85 -3.60
N PHE A 10 -20.63 -21.17 -3.41
CA PHE A 10 -19.37 -21.88 -3.20
C PHE A 10 -18.42 -21.72 -4.39
N LEU A 11 -18.91 -21.86 -5.63
CA LEU A 11 -18.08 -21.70 -6.83
C LEU A 11 -17.52 -20.28 -6.98
N VAL A 12 -18.33 -19.26 -6.69
CA VAL A 12 -17.92 -17.85 -6.77
C VAL A 12 -16.85 -17.51 -5.74
N ALA A 13 -16.94 -18.07 -4.53
CA ALA A 13 -15.96 -17.83 -3.47
C ALA A 13 -14.53 -18.25 -3.87
N PHE A 14 -14.36 -19.31 -4.67
CA PHE A 14 -13.04 -19.76 -5.16
C PHE A 14 -12.52 -18.99 -6.38
N SER A 15 -13.38 -18.20 -7.06
CA SER A 15 -12.96 -17.38 -8.20
C SER A 15 -12.32 -16.04 -7.81
N VAL A 16 -12.43 -15.64 -6.55
CA VAL A 16 -11.91 -14.35 -6.08
C VAL A 16 -10.44 -14.51 -5.69
N GLN A 17 -9.55 -13.89 -6.48
CA GLN A 17 -8.16 -13.74 -6.08
C GLN A 17 -8.08 -12.72 -4.93
N VAL A 18 -7.71 -13.20 -3.75
CA VAL A 18 -7.43 -12.34 -2.60
C VAL A 18 -6.03 -11.74 -2.80
N LYS A 19 -5.96 -10.42 -2.96
CA LYS A 19 -4.69 -9.69 -2.88
C LYS A 19 -4.40 -9.37 -1.43
N ALA A 20 -3.14 -9.51 -1.02
CA ALA A 20 -2.71 -9.08 0.30
C ALA A 20 -2.87 -7.55 0.44
N GLN A 21 -2.99 -7.06 1.68
CA GLN A 21 -2.98 -5.64 1.96
C GLN A 21 -1.58 -5.08 1.70
N ASP A 22 -1.50 -3.93 1.04
CA ASP A 22 -0.24 -3.21 0.84
C ASP A 22 0.43 -2.92 2.21
N PRO A 23 1.76 -2.81 2.25
CA PRO A 23 2.46 -2.37 3.46
C PRO A 23 1.95 -1.01 3.93
N VAL A 24 1.17 -1.03 5.00
CA VAL A 24 0.77 0.19 5.69
C VAL A 24 1.91 0.60 6.64
N PHE A 25 2.39 1.83 6.48
CA PHE A 25 3.39 2.40 7.39
C PHE A 25 2.77 2.62 8.77
N THR A 26 3.48 2.24 9.83
CA THR A 26 3.09 2.60 11.20
C THR A 26 3.15 4.11 11.43
N GLN A 27 3.88 4.84 10.58
CA GLN A 27 4.01 6.28 10.55
C GLN A 27 3.06 6.90 9.50
N PHE A 28 1.83 6.43 9.42
CA PHE A 28 0.87 6.90 8.41
C PHE A 28 0.61 8.41 8.47
N LEU A 29 0.81 9.05 9.62
CA LEU A 29 0.70 10.50 9.77
C LEU A 29 1.79 11.28 9.02
N LEU A 30 2.92 10.66 8.70
CA LEU A 30 3.96 11.27 7.88
C LEU A 30 3.62 11.26 6.39
N ILE A 31 2.77 10.32 5.96
CA ILE A 31 2.40 10.12 4.56
C ILE A 31 0.90 9.74 4.48
N PRO A 32 -0.01 10.64 4.87
CA PRO A 32 -1.45 10.35 4.89
C PRO A 32 -2.01 10.02 3.50
N GLU A 33 -1.33 10.44 2.41
CA GLU A 33 -1.72 10.09 1.05
C GLU A 33 -1.66 8.58 0.74
N THR A 34 -0.94 7.79 1.55
CA THR A 34 -0.95 6.31 1.46
C THR A 34 -2.27 5.68 1.92
N ILE A 35 -3.03 6.39 2.77
CA ILE A 35 -4.36 5.95 3.22
C ILE A 35 -5.43 6.51 2.30
N ASN A 36 -5.33 7.80 1.96
CA ASN A 36 -6.30 8.48 1.10
C ASN A 36 -5.57 9.49 0.19
N PRO A 37 -5.59 9.30 -1.14
CA PRO A 37 -4.97 10.21 -2.10
C PRO A 37 -5.42 11.68 -1.97
N GLY A 38 -6.59 11.95 -1.38
CA GLY A 38 -7.06 13.31 -1.09
C GLY A 38 -6.18 14.10 -0.12
N PHE A 39 -5.25 13.46 0.59
CA PHE A 39 -4.25 14.14 1.39
C PHE A 39 -2.99 14.57 0.61
N THR A 40 -2.92 14.30 -0.70
CA THR A 40 -1.82 14.78 -1.54
C THR A 40 -1.78 16.31 -1.50
N GLY A 41 -0.64 16.89 -1.11
CA GLY A 41 -0.51 18.34 -0.95
C GLY A 41 -1.10 18.89 0.36
N ALA A 42 -1.50 18.04 1.32
CA ALA A 42 -2.06 18.49 2.61
C ALA A 42 -1.11 19.32 3.47
N ALA A 43 0.20 19.27 3.18
CA ALA A 43 1.19 20.13 3.81
C ALA A 43 1.12 21.60 3.32
N SER A 44 0.33 21.89 2.28
CA SER A 44 0.24 23.20 1.61
C SER A 44 1.58 23.80 1.20
N ALA A 45 2.56 22.93 0.96
CA ALA A 45 3.92 23.24 0.56
C ALA A 45 4.53 22.02 -0.13
N TRP A 46 5.71 22.20 -0.73
CA TRP A 46 6.53 21.09 -1.19
C TRP A 46 6.81 20.12 -0.05
N ASN A 47 6.42 18.86 -0.24
CA ASN A 47 6.62 17.80 0.72
C ASN A 47 7.24 16.60 0.01
N ALA A 48 8.37 16.12 0.50
CA ALA A 48 9.06 14.97 -0.06
C ALA A 48 9.82 14.23 1.03
N GLY A 49 9.98 12.92 0.85
CA GLY A 49 10.67 12.11 1.83
C GLY A 49 10.94 10.69 1.34
N ILE A 50 11.85 10.03 2.05
CA ILE A 50 12.19 8.62 1.85
C ILE A 50 12.01 7.91 3.19
N ILE A 51 11.32 6.79 3.19
CA ILE A 51 11.04 5.99 4.38
C ILE A 51 11.52 4.56 4.14
N HIS A 52 12.28 4.05 5.11
CA HIS A 52 12.63 2.64 5.20
C HIS A 52 11.96 2.03 6.43
N ARG A 53 11.30 0.88 6.24
CA ARG A 53 10.70 0.10 7.32
C ARG A 53 11.17 -1.34 7.24
N ARG A 54 11.65 -1.86 8.36
CA ARG A 54 12.02 -3.26 8.53
C ARG A 54 11.11 -3.94 9.54
N GLN A 55 10.47 -5.03 9.14
CA GLN A 55 9.67 -5.89 10.02
C GLN A 55 10.40 -7.18 10.33
N TRP A 56 10.18 -7.66 11.55
CA TRP A 56 10.73 -8.91 12.10
C TRP A 56 12.25 -9.03 11.85
N PRO A 57 13.07 -8.08 12.35
CA PRO A 57 14.45 -7.91 11.91
C PRO A 57 15.34 -9.13 12.17
N GLN A 58 15.03 -9.87 13.23
CA GLN A 58 15.79 -11.02 13.72
C GLN A 58 15.17 -12.36 13.30
N ALA A 59 14.04 -12.35 12.58
CA ALA A 59 13.37 -13.57 12.16
C ALA A 59 13.74 -13.91 10.72
N ASN A 60 13.71 -15.20 10.38
CA ASN A 60 13.82 -15.65 8.98
C ASN A 60 12.74 -15.06 8.07
N ARG A 61 11.67 -14.48 8.65
CA ARG A 61 10.56 -13.83 7.95
C ARG A 61 10.76 -12.32 7.74
N ARG A 62 11.99 -11.84 7.58
CA ARG A 62 12.25 -10.40 7.41
C ARG A 62 11.52 -9.81 6.20
N ILE A 63 10.85 -8.68 6.40
CA ILE A 63 10.22 -7.87 5.35
C ILE A 63 10.85 -6.48 5.38
N ASP A 64 11.33 -6.02 4.24
CA ASP A 64 11.92 -4.69 4.05
C ASP A 64 11.04 -3.90 3.08
N THR A 65 10.50 -2.77 3.54
CA THR A 65 9.71 -1.84 2.73
C THR A 65 10.50 -0.55 2.55
N GLN A 66 10.59 -0.09 1.31
CA GLN A 66 11.14 1.19 0.91
C GLN A 66 10.03 2.02 0.28
N TYR A 67 10.04 3.31 0.58
CA TYR A 67 9.05 4.23 0.05
C TYR A 67 9.67 5.59 -0.18
N ALA A 68 9.31 6.21 -1.28
CA ALA A 68 9.67 7.58 -1.58
C ALA A 68 8.42 8.31 -2.07
N PHE A 69 8.30 9.58 -1.68
CA PHE A 69 7.21 10.42 -2.14
C PHE A 69 7.71 11.84 -2.40
N ALA A 70 7.01 12.50 -3.31
CA ALA A 70 7.11 13.93 -3.54
C ALA A 70 5.73 14.43 -3.94
N ASN A 71 5.20 15.40 -3.21
CA ASN A 71 3.91 16.01 -3.48
C ASN A 71 3.94 17.52 -3.21
N ASN A 72 2.99 18.23 -3.81
CA ASN A 72 2.77 19.65 -3.59
C ASN A 72 1.32 20.04 -3.90
N LEU A 73 0.88 21.14 -3.32
CA LEU A 73 -0.36 21.84 -3.65
C LEU A 73 -0.07 22.82 -4.81
N VAL A 74 -0.68 22.60 -5.98
CA VAL A 74 -0.47 23.42 -7.19
C VAL A 74 -1.50 24.53 -7.32
N THR A 75 -2.68 24.31 -6.77
CA THR A 75 -3.73 25.31 -6.63
C THR A 75 -4.39 25.07 -5.28
N ASP A 76 -5.09 26.04 -4.72
CA ASP A 76 -5.79 25.96 -3.43
C ASP A 76 -6.61 24.68 -3.22
N ASN A 77 -7.08 24.05 -4.32
CA ASN A 77 -7.91 22.84 -4.31
C ASN A 77 -7.30 21.65 -5.08
N LEU A 78 -6.05 21.73 -5.55
CA LEU A 78 -5.43 20.67 -6.37
C LEU A 78 -4.03 20.33 -5.86
N GLY A 79 -3.91 19.14 -5.27
CA GLY A 79 -2.64 18.51 -4.95
C GLY A 79 -2.23 17.51 -6.03
N ILE A 80 -0.94 17.50 -6.37
CA ILE A 80 -0.34 16.44 -7.18
C ILE A 80 0.90 15.89 -6.50
N GLY A 81 1.13 14.60 -6.71
CA GLY A 81 2.24 13.90 -6.11
C GLY A 81 2.54 12.59 -6.81
N ILE A 82 3.76 12.14 -6.59
CA ILE A 82 4.25 10.85 -7.03
C ILE A 82 4.73 10.06 -5.82
N THR A 83 4.52 8.75 -5.88
CA THR A 83 4.96 7.84 -4.82
C THR A 83 5.55 6.60 -5.48
N VAL A 84 6.59 6.05 -4.86
CA VAL A 84 7.23 4.80 -5.28
C VAL A 84 7.33 3.93 -4.05
N LEU A 85 6.84 2.69 -4.17
CA LEU A 85 6.86 1.69 -3.12
C LEU A 85 7.70 0.50 -3.60
N ASN A 86 8.52 -0.07 -2.73
CA ASN A 86 9.08 -1.38 -2.96
C ASN A 86 9.05 -2.19 -1.66
N GLN A 87 8.47 -3.39 -1.69
CA GLN A 87 8.48 -4.34 -0.59
C GLN A 87 9.17 -5.62 -0.98
N LYS A 88 10.17 -6.02 -0.19
CA LYS A 88 10.89 -7.28 -0.34
C LYS A 88 10.69 -8.18 0.87
N GLU A 89 10.30 -9.43 0.59
CA GLU A 89 10.18 -10.48 1.58
C GLU A 89 11.35 -11.47 1.45
N THR A 90 12.09 -11.68 2.55
CA THR A 90 13.31 -12.50 2.51
C THR A 90 13.01 -14.00 2.51
N PHE A 91 11.90 -14.43 3.11
CA PHE A 91 11.54 -15.85 3.29
C PHE A 91 10.91 -16.49 2.04
N THR A 92 10.18 -15.71 1.25
CA THR A 92 9.56 -16.11 -0.02
C THR A 92 10.36 -15.67 -1.23
N ASN A 93 11.39 -14.83 -1.03
CA ASN A 93 12.09 -14.09 -2.08
C ASN A 93 11.13 -13.28 -2.97
N TYR A 94 9.99 -12.88 -2.42
CA TYR A 94 8.97 -12.10 -3.12
C TYR A 94 9.35 -10.62 -3.14
N ASN A 95 9.08 -9.95 -4.27
CA ASN A 95 9.31 -8.53 -4.45
C ASN A 95 8.05 -7.89 -5.06
N TYR A 96 7.49 -6.91 -4.36
CA TYR A 96 6.35 -6.11 -4.77
C TYR A 96 6.81 -4.67 -5.05
N PHE A 97 6.38 -4.10 -6.16
CA PHE A 97 6.75 -2.78 -6.67
C PHE A 97 5.51 -2.05 -7.19
#